data_AF-A0A963N6M5-F1
#
_entry.id   AF-A0A963N6M5-F1
#
_cell.length_a   1.000
_cell.length_b   1.000
_cell.length_c   1.000
_cell.angle_alpha   90.00
_cell.angle_beta   90.00
_cell.angle_gamma   90.00
#
_symmetry.space_group_name_H-M   'P 1'
#
loop_
_entity.id
_entity.type
_entity.pdbx_description
1 polymer ?
#
loop_
_entity_poly.entity_id
_entity_poly.type
_entity_poly.pdbx_seq_one_letter_code
_entity_poly.pdbx_strand_id
1 'polypeptide(L)'
;MSELQASDLALFWAGVIALAIIVYVILDGFDLGVGILFGSTADEARRVSMMNSIAPFWDGNETWLVIVGAGLFATFPTVYAVFLGAFYIPVLLLLLGLIFRGVAFEFRYRSQRLRWLWDGGFCIGSIVVAFVQGAAVGAMMRGIAVADGQYSGGSFDWLHPFAVLTGIGLVFGYALLGAGWLVLKSDGALRDWAYARIGWLVAIVFVIIAAAFAIVL
;
A
#
# COMPACT_ATOMS: atom_id res chain seq x y z
N MET A 1 -8.39 28.85 27.83
CA MET A 1 -8.11 27.91 26.74
C MET A 1 -8.25 26.51 27.33
N SER A 2 -9.47 25.99 27.37
CA SER A 2 -9.69 24.59 27.76
C SER A 2 -9.13 23.73 26.64
N GLU A 3 -8.11 22.93 26.93
CA GLU A 3 -7.65 21.91 26.02
C GLU A 3 -8.85 21.09 25.57
N LEU A 4 -9.03 20.95 24.25
CA LEU A 4 -10.00 20.03 23.66
C LEU A 4 -9.55 18.60 24.03
N GLN A 5 -9.90 18.14 25.22
CA GLN A 5 -9.70 16.74 25.59
C GLN A 5 -10.61 15.90 24.71
N ALA A 6 -10.00 15.12 23.82
CA ALA A 6 -10.72 14.10 23.06
C ALA A 6 -11.43 13.17 24.05
N SER A 7 -12.69 12.84 23.79
CA SER A 7 -13.42 11.89 24.63
C SER A 7 -12.70 10.53 24.63
N ASP A 8 -12.75 9.80 25.74
CA ASP A 8 -12.16 8.45 25.83
C ASP A 8 -12.66 7.53 24.70
N LEU A 9 -13.92 7.71 24.30
CA LEU A 9 -14.52 7.01 23.17
C LEU A 9 -13.88 7.38 21.84
N ALA A 10 -13.57 8.66 21.61
CA ALA A 10 -12.86 9.09 20.40
C ALA A 10 -11.43 8.54 20.37
N LEU A 11 -10.71 8.56 21.50
CA LEU A 11 -9.37 7.98 21.58
C LEU A 11 -9.39 6.46 21.34
N PHE A 12 -10.37 5.76 21.90
CA PHE A 12 -10.57 4.33 21.67
C PHE A 12 -10.74 4.02 20.17
N TRP A 13 -11.68 4.71 19.50
CA TRP A 13 -11.93 4.48 18.07
C TRP A 13 -10.77 4.90 17.19
N ALA A 14 -10.08 5.99 17.51
CA ALA A 14 -8.85 6.37 16.82
C ALA A 14 -7.78 5.27 16.95
N GLY A 15 -7.64 4.67 18.13
CA GLY A 15 -6.74 3.54 18.37
C GLY A 15 -7.13 2.28 17.57
N VAL A 16 -8.43 1.95 17.50
CA VAL A 16 -8.93 0.83 16.68
C VAL A 16 -8.63 1.04 15.20
N ILE A 17 -8.86 2.25 14.68
CA ILE A 17 -8.57 2.58 13.27
C ILE A 17 -7.07 2.56 13.00
N ALA A 18 -6.25 3.12 13.90
CA ALA A 18 -4.80 3.07 13.77
C ALA A 18 -4.28 1.63 13.77
N LEU A 19 -4.81 0.76 14.64
CA LEU A 19 -4.48 -0.66 14.64
C LEU A 19 -4.89 -1.33 13.31
N ALA A 20 -6.10 -1.06 12.82
CA ALA A 20 -6.56 -1.61 11.54
C ALA A 20 -5.66 -1.18 10.37
N ILE A 21 -5.20 0.08 10.35
CA ILE A 21 -4.24 0.58 9.35
C ILE A 21 -2.90 -0.17 9.48
N ILE A 22 -2.37 -0.33 10.69
CA ILE A 22 -1.10 -1.05 10.91
C ILE A 22 -1.21 -2.50 10.43
N VAL A 23 -2.30 -3.18 10.77
CA VAL A 23 -2.54 -4.55 10.34
C VAL A 23 -2.67 -4.61 8.82
N TYR A 24 -3.41 -3.70 8.19
CA TYR A 24 -3.51 -3.62 6.73
C TYR A 24 -2.13 -3.43 6.08
N VAL A 25 -1.34 -2.45 6.54
CA VAL A 25 -0.01 -2.14 6.01
C VAL A 25 0.95 -3.33 6.12
N ILE A 26 0.87 -4.10 7.20
CA ILE A 26 1.72 -5.28 7.37
C ILE A 26 1.24 -6.42 6.47
N LEU A 27 -0.06 -6.74 6.52
CA LEU A 27 -0.63 -7.91 5.86
C LEU A 27 -0.70 -7.72 4.35
N ASP A 28 -1.35 -6.67 3.89
CA ASP A 28 -1.44 -6.38 2.46
C ASP A 28 -0.10 -5.88 1.90
N GLY A 29 0.77 -5.31 2.74
CA GLY A 29 2.10 -4.86 2.35
C GLY A 29 3.00 -5.98 1.82
N PHE A 30 2.95 -7.19 2.40
CA PHE A 30 3.70 -8.31 1.82
C PHE A 30 3.06 -8.84 0.53
N ASP A 31 1.73 -8.84 0.41
CA ASP A 31 1.04 -9.25 -0.83
C ASP A 31 1.38 -8.33 -1.99
N LEU A 32 1.28 -7.02 -1.77
CA LEU A 32 1.69 -5.98 -2.71
C LEU A 32 3.19 -6.09 -3.01
N GLY A 33 4.00 -6.37 -1.99
CA GLY A 33 5.43 -6.62 -2.13
C GLY A 33 5.76 -7.77 -3.06
N VAL A 34 5.09 -8.91 -2.89
CA VAL A 34 5.21 -10.07 -3.78
C VAL A 34 4.77 -9.71 -5.20
N GLY A 35 3.70 -8.92 -5.35
CA GLY A 35 3.24 -8.42 -6.64
C GLY A 35 4.23 -7.49 -7.35
N ILE A 36 4.92 -6.62 -6.61
CA ILE A 36 6.00 -5.79 -7.14
C ILE A 36 7.18 -6.67 -7.59
N LEU A 37 7.60 -7.62 -6.75
CA LEU A 37 8.72 -8.52 -7.06
C LEU A 37 8.40 -9.47 -8.22
N PHE A 38 7.14 -9.84 -8.40
CA PHE A 38 6.68 -10.72 -9.48
C PHE A 38 7.07 -10.17 -10.86
N GLY A 39 7.01 -8.85 -11.04
CA GLY A 39 7.46 -8.18 -12.27
C GLY A 39 8.97 -8.26 -12.52
N SER A 40 9.77 -8.56 -11.50
CA SER A 40 11.25 -8.60 -11.57
C SER A 40 11.83 -9.95 -11.99
N THR A 41 10.98 -10.94 -12.28
CA THR A 41 11.38 -12.25 -12.80
C THR A 41 10.55 -12.63 -14.02
N ALA A 42 11.18 -13.24 -15.01
CA ALA A 42 10.50 -13.87 -16.15
C ALA A 42 10.31 -15.40 -15.98
N ASP A 43 10.87 -15.96 -14.91
CA ASP A 43 10.75 -17.38 -14.57
C ASP A 43 9.32 -17.70 -14.10
N GLU A 44 8.60 -18.48 -14.91
CA GLU A 44 7.20 -18.82 -14.65
C GLU A 44 7.03 -19.73 -13.41
N ALA A 45 7.99 -20.61 -13.13
CA ALA A 45 7.92 -21.46 -11.94
C ALA A 45 8.01 -20.61 -10.67
N ARG A 46 8.87 -19.59 -10.67
CA ARG A 46 8.92 -18.59 -9.58
C ARG A 46 7.62 -17.80 -9.49
N ARG A 47 7.10 -17.29 -10.62
CA ARG A 47 5.84 -16.52 -10.64
C ARG A 47 4.67 -17.30 -10.05
N VAL A 48 4.52 -18.57 -10.43
CA VAL A 48 3.48 -19.46 -9.88
C VAL A 48 3.69 -19.68 -8.38
N SER A 49 4.92 -19.96 -7.94
CA SER A 49 5.21 -20.18 -6.52
C SER A 49 5.01 -18.91 -5.68
N MET A 50 5.32 -17.73 -6.22
CA MET A 50 5.06 -16.43 -5.58
C MET A 50 3.55 -16.24 -5.36
N MET A 51 2.73 -16.42 -6.40
CA MET A 51 1.27 -16.27 -6.28
C MET A 51 0.66 -17.29 -5.31
N ASN A 52 1.10 -18.54 -5.35
CA ASN A 52 0.62 -19.58 -4.43
C ASN A 52 0.94 -19.27 -2.96
N SER A 53 2.03 -18.54 -2.69
CA SER A 53 2.42 -18.20 -1.31
C SER A 53 1.46 -17.22 -0.62
N ILE A 54 0.66 -16.47 -1.39
CA ILE A 54 -0.24 -15.41 -0.90
C ILE A 54 -1.72 -15.67 -1.22
N ALA A 55 -2.01 -16.57 -2.17
CA ALA A 55 -3.38 -16.93 -2.58
C ALA A 55 -4.35 -17.26 -1.42
N PRO A 56 -3.93 -17.90 -0.30
CA PRO A 56 -4.85 -18.16 0.81
C PRO A 56 -5.23 -16.95 1.67
N PHE A 57 -4.51 -15.82 1.56
CA PHE A 57 -4.58 -14.72 2.53
C PHE A 57 -5.02 -13.38 1.92
N TRP A 58 -4.74 -13.14 0.64
CA TRP A 58 -4.88 -11.80 0.02
C TRP A 58 -6.27 -11.17 0.18
N ASP A 59 -7.34 -11.94 -0.03
CA ASP A 59 -8.73 -11.44 0.07
C ASP A 59 -9.08 -11.03 1.52
N GLY A 60 -8.58 -11.78 2.50
CA GLY A 60 -8.72 -11.44 3.91
C GLY A 60 -7.93 -10.17 4.28
N ASN A 61 -6.78 -9.96 3.66
CA ASN A 61 -5.94 -8.79 3.93
C ASN A 61 -6.60 -7.49 3.46
N GLU A 62 -7.30 -7.51 2.30
CA GLU A 62 -8.05 -6.36 1.79
C GLU A 62 -9.20 -5.93 2.71
N THR A 63 -9.76 -6.86 3.49
CA THR A 63 -10.87 -6.56 4.41
C THR A 63 -10.48 -5.51 5.47
N TRP A 64 -9.22 -5.45 5.87
CA TRP A 64 -8.75 -4.45 6.84
C TRP A 64 -8.87 -3.02 6.31
N LEU A 65 -8.67 -2.81 5.01
CA LEU A 65 -8.88 -1.51 4.37
C LEU A 65 -10.35 -1.09 4.43
N VAL A 66 -11.26 -2.05 4.23
CA VAL A 66 -12.71 -1.81 4.33
C VAL A 66 -13.08 -1.40 5.76
N ILE A 67 -12.51 -2.07 6.76
CA ILE A 67 -12.71 -1.72 8.18
C ILE A 67 -12.22 -0.29 8.46
N VAL A 68 -11.08 0.12 7.92
CA VAL A 68 -10.56 1.50 8.05
C VAL A 68 -11.54 2.50 7.44
N GLY A 69 -11.99 2.27 6.21
CA GLY A 69 -12.93 3.16 5.52
C GLY A 69 -14.28 3.27 6.23
N ALA A 70 -14.89 2.13 6.58
CA ALA A 70 -16.17 2.08 7.28
C ALA A 70 -16.06 2.63 8.71
N GLY A 71 -14.97 2.35 9.41
CA GLY A 71 -14.67 2.85 10.75
C GLY A 71 -14.55 4.37 10.75
N LEU A 72 -13.77 4.95 9.83
CA LEU A 72 -13.66 6.39 9.68
C LEU A 72 -15.01 7.03 9.37
N PHE A 73 -15.79 6.46 8.44
CA PHE A 73 -17.11 6.97 8.11
C PHE A 73 -18.06 6.98 9.31
N ALA A 74 -18.09 5.89 10.09
CA ALA A 74 -19.01 5.73 11.22
C ALA A 74 -18.61 6.58 12.44
N THR A 75 -17.31 6.76 12.69
CA THR A 75 -16.81 7.37 13.93
C THR A 75 -16.29 8.80 13.76
N PHE A 76 -15.73 9.12 12.59
CA PHE A 76 -15.13 10.42 12.27
C PHE A 76 -15.58 10.93 10.88
N PRO A 77 -16.88 11.20 10.66
CA PRO A 77 -17.41 11.52 9.34
C PRO A 77 -16.78 12.75 8.69
N THR A 78 -16.42 13.77 9.48
CA THR A 78 -15.70 14.96 8.96
C THR A 78 -14.31 14.61 8.45
N VAL A 79 -13.56 13.77 9.19
CA VAL A 79 -12.23 13.30 8.76
C VAL A 79 -12.37 12.48 7.48
N TYR A 80 -13.35 11.59 7.42
CA TYR A 80 -13.65 10.79 6.24
C TYR A 80 -13.95 11.67 5.00
N ALA A 81 -14.79 12.69 5.15
CA ALA A 81 -15.15 13.60 4.07
C ALA A 81 -13.95 14.43 3.57
N VAL A 82 -13.15 14.98 4.47
CA VAL A 82 -11.93 15.71 4.12
C VAL A 82 -10.91 14.79 3.43
N PHE A 83 -10.70 13.58 3.96
CA PHE A 83 -9.78 12.60 3.39
C PHE A 83 -10.17 12.22 1.98
N LEU A 84 -11.44 11.87 1.73
CA LEU A 84 -11.91 11.54 0.39
C LEU A 84 -11.87 12.73 -0.56
N GLY A 85 -12.10 13.95 -0.08
CA GLY A 85 -11.94 15.16 -0.88
C GLY A 85 -10.48 15.35 -1.34
N ALA A 86 -9.54 15.27 -0.40
CA ALA A 86 -8.11 15.44 -0.66
C ALA A 86 -7.51 14.33 -1.52
N PHE A 87 -7.96 13.10 -1.31
CA PHE A 87 -7.38 11.90 -1.91
C PHE A 87 -8.33 11.19 -2.88
N TYR A 88 -9.27 11.91 -3.51
CA TYR A 88 -10.22 11.30 -4.43
C TYR A 88 -9.54 10.51 -5.56
N ILE A 89 -8.61 11.13 -6.29
CA ILE A 89 -7.85 10.48 -7.37
C ILE A 89 -6.98 9.32 -6.82
N PRO A 90 -6.17 9.52 -5.77
CA PRO A 90 -5.49 8.45 -5.05
C PRO A 90 -6.37 7.24 -4.71
N VAL A 91 -7.48 7.45 -4.01
CA VAL A 91 -8.39 6.37 -3.61
C VAL A 91 -8.95 5.65 -4.83
N LEU A 92 -9.29 6.37 -5.90
CA LEU A 92 -9.73 5.75 -7.15
C LEU A 92 -8.65 4.85 -7.77
N LEU A 93 -7.41 5.33 -7.85
CA LEU A 93 -6.27 4.55 -8.37
C LEU A 93 -5.98 3.32 -7.49
N LEU A 94 -6.09 3.47 -6.18
CA LEU A 94 -5.93 2.39 -5.22
C LEU A 94 -7.00 1.30 -5.45
N LEU A 95 -8.28 1.68 -5.54
CA LEU A 95 -9.37 0.74 -5.79
C LEU A 95 -9.22 0.03 -7.14
N LEU A 96 -8.87 0.76 -8.20
CA LEU A 96 -8.60 0.16 -9.51
C LEU A 96 -7.44 -0.84 -9.44
N GLY A 97 -6.34 -0.50 -8.75
CA GLY A 97 -5.20 -1.39 -8.58
C GLY A 97 -5.55 -2.67 -7.82
N LEU A 98 -6.35 -2.58 -6.75
CA LEU A 98 -6.85 -3.74 -6.00
C LEU A 98 -7.77 -4.62 -6.86
N ILE A 99 -8.68 -4.02 -7.63
CA ILE A 99 -9.55 -4.77 -8.57
C ILE A 99 -8.71 -5.53 -9.59
N PHE A 100 -7.73 -4.87 -10.23
CA PHE A 100 -6.85 -5.53 -11.19
C PHE A 100 -6.05 -6.67 -10.55
N ARG A 101 -5.63 -6.52 -9.30
CA ARG A 101 -4.94 -7.56 -8.53
C ARG A 101 -5.82 -8.77 -8.32
N GLY A 102 -7.03 -8.59 -7.79
CA GLY A 102 -7.99 -9.68 -7.56
C GLY A 102 -8.40 -10.41 -8.84
N VAL A 103 -8.68 -9.65 -9.91
CA VAL A 103 -8.98 -10.23 -11.23
C VAL A 103 -7.77 -10.97 -11.79
N ALA A 104 -6.55 -10.44 -11.64
CA ALA A 104 -5.35 -11.12 -12.11
C ALA A 104 -5.13 -12.47 -11.40
N PHE A 105 -5.40 -12.58 -10.09
CA PHE A 105 -5.31 -13.86 -9.37
C PHE A 105 -6.23 -14.92 -9.96
N GLU A 106 -7.51 -14.59 -10.15
CA GLU A 106 -8.52 -15.56 -10.58
C GLU A 106 -8.35 -15.93 -12.08
N PHE A 107 -8.12 -14.93 -12.94
CA PHE A 107 -8.12 -15.14 -14.39
C PHE A 107 -6.78 -15.65 -14.93
N ARG A 108 -5.66 -15.49 -14.20
CA ARG A 108 -4.35 -15.95 -14.68
C ARG A 108 -4.30 -17.45 -14.89
N TYR A 109 -4.91 -18.25 -14.00
CA TYR A 109 -4.98 -19.71 -14.14
C TYR A 109 -5.89 -20.15 -15.30
N ARG A 110 -6.85 -19.30 -15.70
CA ARG A 110 -7.81 -19.58 -16.77
C ARG A 110 -7.34 -19.12 -18.15
N SER A 111 -6.40 -18.17 -18.23
CA SER A 111 -5.95 -17.59 -19.50
C SER A 111 -4.61 -18.15 -19.97
N GLN A 112 -4.60 -18.76 -21.16
CA GLN A 112 -3.36 -19.18 -21.84
C GLN A 112 -2.80 -18.10 -22.78
N ARG A 113 -3.68 -17.31 -23.45
CA ARG A 113 -3.27 -16.35 -24.50
C ARG A 113 -2.99 -14.92 -23.99
N LEU A 114 -3.67 -14.48 -22.95
CA LEU A 114 -3.55 -13.11 -22.40
C LEU A 114 -2.92 -13.10 -21.01
N ARG A 115 -2.11 -14.12 -20.68
CA ARG A 115 -1.44 -14.21 -19.37
C ARG A 115 -0.61 -12.97 -19.05
N TRP A 116 0.11 -12.43 -20.04
CA TRP A 116 0.94 -11.24 -19.89
C TRP A 116 0.16 -9.99 -19.43
N LEU A 117 -1.13 -9.87 -19.80
CA LEU A 117 -1.99 -8.78 -19.36
C LEU A 117 -2.30 -8.90 -17.86
N TRP A 118 -2.56 -10.12 -17.38
CA TRP A 118 -2.78 -10.40 -15.97
C TRP A 118 -1.50 -10.28 -15.14
N ASP A 119 -0.35 -10.65 -15.71
CA ASP A 119 0.98 -10.43 -15.11
C ASP A 119 1.25 -8.94 -14.91
N GLY A 120 0.95 -8.15 -15.96
CA GLY A 120 1.00 -6.69 -15.92
C GLY A 120 0.04 -6.12 -14.89
N GLY A 121 -1.22 -6.55 -14.89
CA GLY A 121 -2.25 -6.10 -13.95
C GLY A 121 -1.88 -6.37 -12.49
N PHE A 122 -1.33 -7.56 -12.19
CA PHE A 122 -0.87 -7.92 -10.86
C PHE A 122 0.30 -7.04 -10.39
N CYS A 123 1.32 -6.87 -11.24
CA CYS A 123 2.51 -6.08 -10.91
C CYS A 123 2.20 -4.58 -10.82
N ILE A 124 1.59 -4.01 -11.87
CA ILE A 124 1.29 -2.59 -11.96
C ILE A 124 0.24 -2.21 -10.91
N GLY A 125 -0.80 -3.03 -10.71
CA GLY A 125 -1.78 -2.82 -9.65
C GLY A 125 -1.12 -2.74 -8.27
N SER A 126 -0.19 -3.66 -7.98
CA SER A 126 0.55 -3.66 -6.71
C SER A 126 1.45 -2.43 -6.54
N ILE A 127 2.14 -2.01 -7.60
CA ILE A 127 2.96 -0.79 -7.59
C ILE A 127 2.10 0.45 -7.37
N VAL A 128 0.98 0.59 -8.10
CA VAL A 128 0.09 1.75 -8.00
C VAL A 128 -0.50 1.85 -6.59
N VAL A 129 -1.00 0.74 -6.05
CA VAL A 129 -1.57 0.70 -4.70
C VAL A 129 -0.52 1.09 -3.66
N ALA A 130 0.68 0.50 -3.71
CA ALA A 130 1.77 0.83 -2.79
C ALA A 130 2.22 2.29 -2.91
N PHE A 131 2.40 2.79 -4.13
CA PHE A 131 2.81 4.17 -4.38
C PHE A 131 1.81 5.17 -3.84
N VAL A 132 0.53 4.95 -4.13
CA VAL A 132 -0.54 5.86 -3.73
C VAL A 132 -0.68 5.90 -2.20
N GLN A 133 -0.59 4.76 -1.52
CA GLN A 133 -0.59 4.71 -0.06
C GLN A 133 0.56 5.56 0.53
N GLY A 134 1.78 5.41 0.02
CA GLY A 134 2.93 6.14 0.51
C GLY A 134 2.86 7.63 0.18
N ALA A 135 2.34 7.97 -1.00
CA ALA A 135 2.13 9.36 -1.42
C ALA A 135 1.06 10.05 -0.56
N ALA A 136 -0.03 9.35 -0.22
CA ALA A 136 -1.05 9.87 0.68
C ALA A 136 -0.46 10.21 2.05
N VAL A 137 0.35 9.32 2.64
CA VAL A 137 1.05 9.58 3.92
C VAL A 137 1.96 10.81 3.81
N GLY A 138 2.77 10.91 2.76
CA GLY A 138 3.67 12.06 2.57
C GLY A 138 2.93 13.38 2.34
N ALA A 139 1.78 13.35 1.67
CA ALA A 139 0.91 14.51 1.53
C ALA A 139 0.29 14.91 2.88
N MET A 140 -0.21 13.94 3.66
CA MET A 140 -0.75 14.17 5.01
C MET A 140 0.28 14.80 5.94
N MET A 141 1.56 14.40 5.86
CA MET A 141 2.64 14.98 6.67
C MET A 141 2.89 16.45 6.37
N ARG A 142 2.61 16.92 5.15
CA ARG A 142 2.69 18.36 4.80
C ARG A 142 1.44 19.15 5.12
N GLY A 143 0.38 18.46 5.53
CA GLY A 143 -0.92 19.06 5.83
C GLY A 143 -1.83 19.11 4.60
N ILE A 144 -3.13 19.11 4.89
CA ILE A 144 -4.21 19.17 3.92
C ILE A 144 -4.91 20.51 4.11
N ALA A 145 -5.17 21.23 3.02
CA ALA A 145 -5.94 22.47 3.07
C ALA A 145 -7.41 22.16 3.40
N VAL A 146 -7.89 22.70 4.51
CA VAL A 146 -9.27 22.52 4.99
C VAL A 146 -9.88 23.88 5.29
N ALA A 147 -11.04 24.17 4.72
CA ALA A 147 -11.86 25.34 5.02
C ALA A 147 -13.29 24.88 5.36
N ASP A 148 -13.88 25.43 6.42
CA ASP A 148 -15.25 25.11 6.86
C ASP A 148 -15.52 23.60 7.03
N GLY A 149 -14.51 22.84 7.46
CA GLY A 149 -14.62 21.39 7.63
C GLY A 149 -14.64 20.58 6.32
N GLN A 150 -14.30 21.21 5.20
CA GLN A 150 -14.21 20.59 3.88
C GLN A 150 -12.83 20.77 3.27
N TYR A 151 -12.45 19.85 2.39
CA TYR A 151 -11.23 19.99 1.62
C TYR A 151 -11.31 21.19 0.67
N SER A 152 -10.31 22.07 0.71
CA SER A 152 -10.26 23.31 -0.08
C SER A 152 -9.10 23.37 -1.08
N GLY A 153 -8.31 22.30 -1.18
CA GLY A 153 -7.18 22.20 -2.11
C GLY A 153 -7.57 21.77 -3.53
N GLY A 154 -6.58 21.70 -4.41
CA GLY A 154 -6.70 21.20 -5.78
C GLY A 154 -6.67 19.67 -5.86
N SER A 155 -7.13 19.10 -6.98
CA SER A 155 -7.20 17.64 -7.16
C SER A 155 -5.84 16.92 -7.20
N PHE A 156 -4.74 17.67 -7.38
CA PHE A 156 -3.37 17.15 -7.48
C PHE A 156 -2.45 17.61 -6.35
N ASP A 157 -2.98 18.23 -5.29
CA ASP A 157 -2.15 18.74 -4.18
C ASP A 157 -1.43 17.60 -3.42
N TRP A 158 -1.96 16.38 -3.51
CA TRP A 158 -1.32 15.18 -3.00
C TRP A 158 -0.02 14.82 -3.76
N LEU A 159 0.17 15.32 -4.99
CA LEU A 159 1.26 14.96 -5.89
C LEU A 159 2.35 16.04 -5.91
N HIS A 160 3.19 16.07 -4.88
CA HIS A 160 4.37 16.94 -4.82
C HIS A 160 5.61 16.12 -4.45
N PRO A 161 6.84 16.50 -4.87
CA PRO A 161 8.12 15.84 -4.60
C PRO A 161 8.25 15.00 -3.31
N PHE A 162 7.93 15.54 -2.12
CA PHE A 162 8.03 14.75 -0.88
C PHE A 162 7.03 13.58 -0.84
N ALA A 163 5.78 13.78 -1.28
CA ALA A 163 4.79 12.70 -1.38
C ALA A 163 5.20 11.65 -2.43
N VAL A 164 5.78 12.09 -3.54
CA VAL A 164 6.33 11.16 -4.55
C VAL A 164 7.47 10.33 -3.95
N LEU A 165 8.36 10.96 -3.18
CA LEU A 165 9.46 10.28 -2.50
C LEU A 165 8.95 9.24 -1.50
N THR A 166 7.96 9.58 -0.66
CA THR A 166 7.37 8.63 0.29
C THR A 166 6.60 7.51 -0.41
N GLY A 167 5.92 7.81 -1.52
CA GLY A 167 5.29 6.81 -2.39
C GLY A 167 6.28 5.80 -2.94
N ILE A 168 7.39 6.28 -3.53
CA ILE A 168 8.48 5.41 -4.02
C ILE A 168 9.10 4.61 -2.85
N GLY A 169 9.30 5.27 -1.71
CA GLY A 169 9.79 4.63 -0.48
C GLY A 169 8.92 3.46 -0.05
N LEU A 170 7.59 3.64 -0.06
CA LEU A 170 6.66 2.59 0.33
C LEU A 170 6.62 1.44 -0.69
N VAL A 171 6.76 1.72 -1.99
CA VAL A 171 6.90 0.65 -3.01
C VAL A 171 8.11 -0.24 -2.69
N PHE A 172 9.27 0.34 -2.41
CA PHE A 172 10.45 -0.45 -2.04
C PHE A 172 10.33 -1.09 -0.65
N GLY A 173 9.68 -0.42 0.31
CA GLY A 173 9.38 -0.96 1.63
C GLY A 173 8.50 -2.20 1.56
N TYR A 174 7.43 -2.16 0.74
CA TYR A 174 6.59 -3.33 0.50
C TYR A 174 7.32 -4.41 -0.29
N ALA A 175 8.12 -4.06 -1.31
CA ALA A 175 8.98 -5.04 -1.99
C ALA A 175 9.93 -5.76 -1.01
N LEU A 176 10.44 -5.05 -0.01
CA LEU A 176 11.25 -5.64 1.07
C LEU A 176 10.41 -6.57 1.97
N LEU A 177 9.20 -6.17 2.38
CA LEU A 177 8.27 -7.05 3.12
C LEU A 177 7.93 -8.31 2.32
N GLY A 178 7.64 -8.17 1.03
CA GLY A 178 7.39 -9.28 0.12
C GLY A 178 8.59 -10.21 -0.03
N ALA A 179 9.82 -9.67 -0.12
CA ALA A 179 11.04 -10.48 -0.14
C ALA A 179 11.19 -11.28 1.16
N GLY A 180 10.95 -10.64 2.32
CA GLY A 180 10.96 -11.30 3.62
C GLY A 180 9.93 -12.42 3.72
N TRP A 181 8.70 -12.17 3.25
CA TRP A 181 7.64 -13.18 3.19
C TRP A 181 8.04 -14.38 2.33
N LEU A 182 8.58 -14.15 1.13
CA LEU A 182 9.04 -15.23 0.25
C LEU A 182 10.18 -16.02 0.88
N VAL A 183 11.11 -15.37 1.58
CA VAL A 183 12.17 -16.08 2.32
C VAL A 183 11.59 -16.96 3.43
N LEU A 184 10.54 -16.51 4.11
CA LEU A 184 9.87 -17.25 5.18
C LEU A 184 8.98 -18.40 4.70
N LYS A 185 8.37 -18.26 3.51
CA LYS A 185 7.33 -19.18 3.00
C LYS A 185 7.77 -20.07 1.85
N SER A 186 8.97 -19.87 1.29
CA SER A 186 9.48 -20.68 0.19
C SER A 186 10.81 -21.32 0.51
N ASP A 187 11.15 -22.34 -0.28
CA ASP A 187 12.40 -23.09 -0.18
C ASP A 187 13.17 -23.07 -1.51
N GLY A 188 14.44 -23.47 -1.45
CA GLY A 188 15.31 -23.63 -2.62
C GLY A 188 15.43 -22.36 -3.47
N ALA A 189 15.22 -22.50 -4.78
CA ALA A 189 15.53 -21.45 -5.76
C ALA A 189 14.73 -20.15 -5.57
N LEU A 190 13.49 -20.20 -5.08
CA LEU A 190 12.69 -18.98 -4.84
C LEU A 190 13.17 -18.25 -3.58
N ARG A 191 13.47 -18.99 -2.51
CA ARG A 191 13.99 -18.45 -1.26
C ARG A 191 15.31 -17.73 -1.48
N ASP A 192 16.25 -18.39 -2.17
CA ASP A 192 17.59 -17.85 -2.41
C ASP A 192 17.51 -16.63 -3.36
N TRP A 193 16.59 -16.66 -4.34
CA TRP A 193 16.30 -15.54 -5.22
C TRP A 193 15.74 -14.33 -4.47
N ALA A 194 14.82 -14.55 -3.52
CA ALA A 194 14.23 -13.48 -2.71
C ALA A 194 15.26 -12.91 -1.71
N TYR A 195 16.04 -13.79 -1.06
CA TYR A 195 17.07 -13.41 -0.11
C TYR A 195 18.14 -12.51 -0.74
N ALA A 196 18.57 -12.83 -1.97
CA ALA A 196 19.52 -12.03 -2.74
C ALA A 196 19.04 -10.59 -3.00
N ARG A 197 17.74 -10.31 -2.86
CA ARG A 197 17.16 -8.96 -3.07
C ARG A 197 17.10 -8.11 -1.81
N ILE A 198 17.07 -8.75 -0.63
CA ILE A 198 16.92 -8.06 0.65
C ILE A 198 18.01 -7.00 0.83
N GLY A 199 19.28 -7.32 0.55
CA GLY A 199 20.40 -6.41 0.78
C GLY A 199 20.26 -5.08 0.05
N TRP A 200 19.96 -5.09 -1.25
CA TRP A 200 19.81 -3.86 -2.03
C TRP A 200 18.47 -3.17 -1.77
N LEU A 201 17.40 -3.90 -1.50
CA LEU A 201 16.11 -3.32 -1.10
C LEU A 201 16.23 -2.54 0.20
N VAL A 202 16.90 -3.11 1.20
CA VAL A 202 17.22 -2.44 2.48
C VAL A 202 18.02 -1.17 2.22
N ALA A 203 19.08 -1.24 1.41
CA ALA A 203 19.89 -0.07 1.08
C ALA A 203 19.06 1.05 0.43
N ILE A 204 18.20 0.74 -0.54
CA ILE A 204 17.32 1.72 -1.19
C ILE A 204 16.35 2.33 -0.18
N VAL A 205 15.70 1.51 0.64
CA VAL A 205 14.76 2.01 1.67
C VAL A 205 15.46 2.97 2.63
N PHE A 206 16.67 2.63 3.10
CA PHE A 206 17.46 3.52 3.95
C PHE A 206 17.83 4.83 3.26
N VAL A 207 18.24 4.79 1.99
CA VAL A 207 18.56 6.00 1.21
C VAL A 207 17.33 6.88 1.08
N ILE A 208 16.15 6.31 0.81
CA ILE A 208 14.91 7.08 0.68
C ILE A 208 14.50 7.70 2.02
N ILE A 209 14.61 6.96 3.13
CA ILE A 209 14.33 7.48 4.47
C ILE A 209 15.30 8.63 4.81
N ALA A 210 16.59 8.48 4.54
CA ALA A 210 17.58 9.52 4.77
C ALA A 210 17.30 10.77 3.92
N ALA A 211 16.93 10.59 2.64
CA ALA A 211 16.54 11.70 1.77
C ALA A 211 15.25 12.39 2.27
N ALA A 212 14.25 11.63 2.71
CA ALA A 212 13.02 12.18 3.27
C ALA A 212 13.29 12.98 4.55
N PHE A 213 14.14 12.46 5.43
CA PHE A 213 14.56 13.17 6.64
C PHE A 213 15.30 14.47 6.32
N ALA A 214 16.21 14.45 5.35
CA ALA A 214 16.97 15.63 4.92
C ALA A 214 16.11 16.72 4.28
N ILE A 215 14.97 16.37 3.67
CA ILE A 215 14.03 17.34 3.08
C ILE A 215 13.16 18.01 4.15
N VAL A 216 12.94 17.33 5.28
CA VAL A 216 12.08 17.80 6.38
C VAL A 216 12.83 18.67 7.39
N LEU A 217 14.16 18.49 7.50
CA LEU A 217 15.04 19.26 8.38
C LEU A 217 15.37 20.65 7.80
#